data_AF-A0A0S2FBZ9-F1
#
_entry.id   AF-A0A0S2FBZ9-F1
#
_cell.length_a   1.000
_cell.length_b   1.000
_cell.length_c   1.000
_cell.angle_alpha   90.00
_cell.angle_beta   90.00
_cell.angle_gamma   90.00
#
_symmetry.space_group_name_H-M   'P 1'
#
loop_
_entity.id
_entity.type
_entity.pdbx_description
1 polymer ?
#
loop_
_entity_poly.entity_id
_entity_poly.type
_entity_poly.pdbx_seq_one_letter_code
_entity_poly.pdbx_strand_id
1 'polypeptide(L)'
;MIAERLMRFAAAGANPSVLDQREWQRMLEEKWAAAVQGSWAMSGALWETYYDAWFSVMSGAWTPWSMPSPADWWVRGAQSGERILSAGLAPVARTVSANRRRLARRKG
;
A
#
# COMPACT_ATOMS: atom_id res chain seq x y z
N MET A 1 20.02 -8.31 13.23
CA MET A 1 19.87 -6.87 12.86
C MET A 1 18.57 -6.21 13.34
N ILE A 2 17.38 -6.84 13.35
CA ILE A 2 16.16 -6.24 13.96
C ILE A 2 16.03 -6.59 15.46
N ALA A 3 16.24 -7.86 15.83
CA ALA A 3 16.14 -8.33 17.21
C ALA A 3 17.12 -7.62 18.17
N GLU A 4 18.36 -7.41 17.72
CA GLU A 4 19.39 -6.70 18.48
C GLU A 4 19.04 -5.21 18.70
N ARG A 5 18.34 -4.60 17.74
CA ARG A 5 17.85 -3.22 17.83
C ARG A 5 16.67 -3.11 18.79
N LEU A 6 15.79 -4.11 18.78
CA LEU A 6 14.68 -4.24 19.74
C LEU A 6 15.21 -4.44 21.17
N MET A 7 16.22 -5.29 21.36
CA MET A 7 16.85 -5.49 22.68
C MET A 7 17.52 -4.22 23.20
N ARG A 8 18.21 -3.44 22.35
CA ARG A 8 18.77 -2.15 22.78
C ARG A 8 17.69 -1.12 23.17
N PHE A 9 16.56 -1.10 22.47
CA PHE A 9 15.42 -0.24 22.84
C PHE A 9 14.77 -0.67 24.17
N ALA A 10 14.63 -1.99 24.38
CA ALA A 10 14.09 -2.54 25.63
C ALA A 10 15.04 -2.30 26.82
N ALA A 11 16.37 -2.40 26.60
CA ALA A 11 17.38 -2.20 27.63
C ALA A 11 17.64 -0.72 27.97
N ALA A 12 17.39 0.21 27.04
CA ALA A 12 17.67 1.64 27.24
C ALA A 12 16.63 2.38 28.09
N GLY A 13 15.54 1.73 28.52
CA GLY A 13 14.58 2.32 29.46
C GLY A 13 14.10 3.71 29.03
N ALA A 14 13.69 3.88 27.78
CA ALA A 14 13.12 5.16 27.35
C ALA A 14 11.73 5.28 27.95
N ASN A 15 11.61 5.94 29.10
CA ASN A 15 10.32 6.45 29.56
C ASN A 15 9.92 7.55 28.55
N PRO A 16 9.02 7.26 27.60
CA PRO A 16 8.79 8.17 26.48
C PRO A 16 8.20 9.46 27.04
N SER A 17 8.79 10.60 26.69
CA SER A 17 8.28 11.89 27.15
C SER A 17 6.85 12.09 26.66
N VAL A 18 6.09 12.99 27.30
CA VAL A 18 4.72 13.33 26.84
C VAL A 18 4.71 13.76 25.37
N LEU A 19 5.78 14.39 24.89
CA LEU A 19 5.95 14.76 23.48
C LEU A 19 6.16 13.55 22.58
N ASP A 20 6.93 12.56 23.02
CA ASP A 20 7.14 11.31 22.27
C ASP A 20 5.87 10.47 22.19
N GLN A 21 5.09 10.43 23.27
CA GLN A 21 3.80 9.73 23.30
C GLN A 21 2.80 10.39 22.34
N ARG A 22 2.73 11.72 22.32
CA ARG A 22 1.89 12.48 21.37
C ARG A 22 2.32 12.25 19.92
N GLU A 23 3.63 12.23 19.65
CA GLU A 23 4.14 11.93 18.32
C GLU A 23 3.85 10.49 17.90
N TRP A 24 3.96 9.54 18.82
CA TRP A 24 3.61 8.15 18.57
C TRP A 24 2.14 7.98 18.19
N GLN A 25 1.23 8.58 18.97
CA GLN A 25 -0.20 8.58 18.68
C GLN A 25 -0.49 9.19 17.30
N ARG A 26 0.09 10.35 17.01
CA ARG A 26 -0.03 10.98 15.69
C ARG A 26 0.44 10.07 14.55
N MET A 27 1.59 9.40 14.71
CA MET A 27 2.09 8.48 13.68
C MET A 27 1.18 7.26 13.49
N LEU A 28 0.53 6.77 14.55
CA LEU A 28 -0.44 5.68 14.46
C LEU A 28 -1.70 6.11 13.70
N GLU A 29 -2.25 7.28 14.02
CA GLU A 29 -3.40 7.86 13.31
C GLU A 29 -3.10 8.04 11.82
N GLU A 30 -1.93 8.60 11.48
CA GLU A 30 -1.49 8.80 10.10
C GLU A 30 -1.34 7.45 9.34
N LYS A 31 -0.81 6.41 10.01
CA LYS A 31 -0.70 5.07 9.43
C LYS A 31 -2.06 4.42 9.20
N TRP A 32 -2.99 4.57 10.16
CA TRP A 32 -4.35 4.04 10.04
C TRP A 32 -5.12 4.72 8.90
N ALA A 33 -5.07 6.06 8.84
CA ALA A 33 -5.68 6.82 7.75
C ALA A 33 -5.10 6.41 6.39
N ALA A 34 -3.79 6.21 6.29
CA ALA A 34 -3.14 5.73 5.07
C ALA A 34 -3.55 4.29 4.70
N ALA A 35 -3.75 3.40 5.68
CA ALA A 35 -4.24 2.05 5.43
C ALA A 35 -5.66 2.07 4.86
N VAL A 36 -6.55 2.90 5.42
CA VAL A 36 -7.92 3.09 4.91
C VAL A 36 -7.92 3.71 3.51
N GLN A 37 -7.09 4.72 3.25
CA GLN A 37 -6.93 5.29 1.90
C GLN A 37 -6.41 4.24 0.92
N GLY A 38 -5.43 3.44 1.35
CA GLY A 38 -4.88 2.33 0.58
C GLY A 38 -5.94 1.29 0.25
N SER A 39 -6.78 0.89 1.21
CA SER A 39 -7.85 -0.07 0.94
C SER A 39 -8.85 0.47 -0.07
N TRP A 40 -9.22 1.75 -0.01
CA TRP A 40 -10.11 2.36 -1.00
C TRP A 40 -9.48 2.43 -2.39
N ALA A 41 -8.22 2.83 -2.49
CA ALA A 41 -7.51 2.89 -3.78
C ALA A 41 -7.35 1.49 -4.40
N MET A 42 -7.03 0.48 -3.58
CA MET A 42 -6.94 -0.91 -4.00
C MET A 42 -8.29 -1.44 -4.49
N SER A 43 -9.38 -1.16 -3.76
CA SER A 43 -10.74 -1.52 -4.17
C SER A 43 -11.15 -0.87 -5.49
N GLY A 44 -10.79 0.40 -5.72
CA GLY A 44 -11.00 1.07 -7.00
C GLY A 44 -10.30 0.37 -8.16
N ALA A 45 -9.00 0.05 -8.00
CA ALA A 45 -8.21 -0.66 -9.01
C ALA A 45 -8.73 -2.09 -9.28
N LEU A 46 -9.25 -2.78 -8.25
CA LEU A 46 -9.92 -4.07 -8.39
C LEU A 46 -11.18 -3.94 -9.24
N TRP A 47 -11.98 -2.90 -8.98
CA TRP A 47 -13.23 -2.65 -9.70
C TRP A 47 -12.99 -2.34 -11.17
N GLU A 48 -12.00 -1.50 -11.48
CA GLU A 48 -11.55 -1.22 -12.84
C GLU A 48 -11.10 -2.51 -13.57
N THR A 49 -10.28 -3.32 -12.91
CA THR A 49 -9.83 -4.61 -13.48
C THR A 49 -10.99 -5.56 -13.77
N TYR A 50 -11.97 -5.61 -12.86
CA TYR A 50 -13.16 -6.44 -13.04
C TYR A 50 -14.00 -5.99 -14.25
N TYR A 51 -14.24 -4.68 -14.38
CA TYR A 51 -14.97 -4.16 -15.55
C TYR A 51 -14.23 -4.38 -16.85
N ASP A 52 -12.93 -4.12 -16.91
CA ASP A 52 -12.13 -4.34 -18.11
C ASP A 52 -12.20 -5.81 -18.57
N ALA A 53 -12.09 -6.74 -17.62
CA ALA A 53 -12.24 -8.17 -17.91
C ALA A 53 -13.65 -8.50 -18.40
N TRP A 54 -14.69 -7.99 -17.73
CA TRP A 54 -16.08 -8.20 -18.13
C TRP A 54 -16.37 -7.68 -19.54
N PHE A 55 -15.97 -6.44 -19.84
CA PHE A 55 -16.12 -5.86 -21.17
C PHE A 55 -15.33 -6.61 -22.24
N SER A 56 -14.14 -7.12 -21.93
CA SER A 56 -13.35 -7.93 -22.85
C SER A 56 -14.06 -9.24 -23.20
N VAL A 57 -14.72 -9.89 -22.23
CA VAL A 57 -15.48 -11.12 -22.48
C VAL A 57 -16.74 -10.83 -23.29
N MET A 58 -17.50 -9.79 -22.92
CA MET A 58 -18.72 -9.40 -23.62
C MET A 58 -18.45 -8.97 -25.06
N SER A 59 -17.44 -8.13 -25.30
CA SER A 59 -17.07 -7.71 -26.67
C SER A 59 -16.53 -8.87 -27.52
N GLY A 60 -15.92 -9.88 -26.90
CA GLY A 60 -15.43 -11.07 -27.59
C GLY A 60 -16.54 -11.92 -28.24
N ALA A 61 -17.78 -11.85 -27.76
CA ALA A 61 -18.90 -12.54 -28.41
C ALA A 61 -19.35 -11.87 -29.72
N TRP A 62 -19.03 -10.58 -29.93
CA TRP A 62 -19.33 -9.83 -31.16
C TRP A 62 -18.10 -9.73 -32.06
N THR A 63 -16.89 -9.82 -31.48
CA THR A 63 -15.60 -9.73 -32.17
C THR A 63 -14.66 -10.85 -31.71
N PRO A 64 -14.94 -12.11 -32.06
CA PRO A 64 -14.19 -13.26 -31.53
C PRO A 64 -12.72 -13.28 -31.95
N TRP A 65 -12.37 -12.69 -33.10
CA TRP A 65 -10.98 -12.51 -33.54
C TRP A 65 -10.19 -11.50 -32.71
N SER A 66 -10.85 -10.73 -31.84
CA SER A 66 -10.23 -9.77 -30.91
C SER A 66 -10.05 -10.35 -29.50
N MET A 67 -10.40 -11.62 -29.27
CA MET A 67 -10.25 -12.22 -27.94
C MET A 67 -8.77 -12.35 -27.56
N PRO A 68 -8.38 -11.98 -26.31
CA PRO A 68 -7.02 -12.16 -25.84
C PRO A 68 -6.64 -13.65 -25.80
N SER A 69 -5.39 -13.95 -26.14
CA SER A 69 -4.86 -15.31 -25.97
C SER A 69 -4.72 -15.65 -24.48
N PRO A 70 -4.58 -16.94 -24.11
CA PRO A 70 -4.31 -17.32 -22.72
C PRO A 70 -3.05 -16.65 -22.15
N ALA A 71 -2.02 -16.44 -22.96
CA ALA A 71 -0.81 -15.74 -22.53
C ALA A 71 -1.09 -14.26 -22.22
N ASP A 72 -1.92 -13.59 -23.01
CA ASP A 72 -2.33 -12.21 -22.76
C ASP A 72 -3.10 -12.07 -21.43
N TRP A 73 -3.95 -13.04 -21.11
CA TRP A 73 -4.65 -13.08 -19.83
C TRP A 73 -3.70 -13.20 -18.64
N TRP A 74 -2.65 -14.03 -18.74
CA TRP A 74 -1.62 -14.13 -17.71
C TRP A 74 -0.86 -12.82 -17.52
N VAL A 75 -0.43 -12.19 -18.61
CA VAL A 75 0.28 -10.91 -18.56
C VAL A 75 -0.61 -9.82 -17.97
N ARG A 76 -1.87 -9.73 -18.41
CA ARG A 76 -2.85 -8.76 -17.87
C ARG A 76 -3.10 -8.99 -16.38
N GLY A 77 -3.27 -10.24 -15.96
CA GLY A 77 -3.45 -10.59 -14.55
C GLY A 77 -2.28 -10.15 -13.68
N ALA A 78 -1.04 -10.39 -14.13
CA ALA A 78 0.16 -9.94 -13.43
C ALA A 78 0.23 -8.41 -13.33
N GLN A 79 -0.02 -7.69 -14.43
CA GLN A 79 -0.04 -6.23 -14.46
C GLN A 79 -1.13 -5.64 -13.58
N SER A 80 -2.35 -6.20 -13.61
CA SER A 80 -3.45 -5.77 -12.74
C SER A 80 -3.13 -6.03 -11.28
N GLY A 81 -2.55 -7.19 -10.94
CA GLY A 81 -2.10 -7.49 -9.57
C GLY A 81 -1.08 -6.47 -9.06
N GLU A 82 -0.08 -6.13 -9.87
CA GLU A 82 0.90 -5.09 -9.53
C GLU A 82 0.22 -3.72 -9.34
N ARG A 83 -0.68 -3.32 -10.24
CA ARG A 83 -1.42 -2.05 -10.13
C ARG A 83 -2.25 -1.99 -8.84
N ILE A 84 -3.02 -3.04 -8.53
CA ILE A 84 -3.87 -3.13 -7.35
C ILE A 84 -3.02 -3.02 -6.08
N LEU A 85 -1.95 -3.81 -5.98
CA LEU A 85 -1.05 -3.78 -4.81
C LEU A 85 -0.33 -2.44 -4.68
N SER A 86 0.16 -1.87 -5.78
CA SER A 86 0.83 -0.57 -5.77
C SER A 86 -0.10 0.57 -5.36
N ALA A 87 -1.36 0.55 -5.80
CA ALA A 87 -2.38 1.53 -5.40
C ALA A 87 -2.64 1.48 -3.89
N GLY A 88 -2.74 0.27 -3.32
CA GLY A 88 -2.94 0.09 -1.88
C GLY A 88 -1.72 0.47 -1.03
N LEU A 89 -0.51 0.20 -1.52
CA LEU A 89 0.72 0.47 -0.77
C LEU A 89 1.22 1.91 -0.90
N ALA A 90 0.85 2.63 -1.96
CA ALA A 90 1.35 3.98 -2.21
C ALA A 90 1.06 4.97 -1.05
N PRO A 91 -0.17 5.04 -0.48
CA PRO A 91 -0.43 5.89 0.69
C PRO A 91 0.42 5.52 1.90
N VAL A 92 0.57 4.23 2.18
CA VAL A 92 1.38 3.72 3.29
C VAL A 92 2.86 4.09 3.12
N ALA A 93 3.41 3.87 1.92
CA ALA A 93 4.80 4.21 1.60
C ALA A 93 5.07 5.71 1.76
N ARG A 94 4.14 6.57 1.30
CA ARG A 94 4.23 8.02 1.48
C ARG A 94 4.24 8.41 2.96
N THR A 95 3.31 7.87 3.75
CA THR A 95 3.25 8.14 5.20
C THR A 95 4.49 7.67 5.93
N VAL A 96 4.98 6.47 5.64
CA VAL A 96 6.22 5.96 6.25
C VAL A 96 7.42 6.85 5.92
N SER A 97 7.54 7.30 4.67
CA SER A 97 8.59 8.22 4.24
C SER A 97 8.50 9.58 4.94
N ALA A 98 7.29 10.15 5.03
CA ALA A 98 7.04 11.41 5.73
C ALA A 98 7.40 11.31 7.23
N ASN A 99 6.97 10.23 7.89
CA ASN A 99 7.23 9.99 9.31
C ASN A 99 8.73 9.82 9.57
N ARG A 100 9.43 9.08 8.70
CA ARG A 100 10.89 8.93 8.77
C ARG A 100 11.60 10.28 8.65
N ARG A 101 11.21 11.14 7.70
CA ARG A 101 11.78 12.48 7.52
C ARG A 101 11.54 13.35 8.76
N ARG A 102 10.33 13.32 9.33
CA ARG A 102 9.98 14.08 10.53
C ARG A 102 10.77 13.65 11.75
N LEU A 103 10.94 12.34 11.95
CA LEU A 103 11.75 11.80 13.04
C LEU A 103 13.24 12.16 12.87
N ALA A 104 13.77 12.13 11.64
CA ALA A 104 15.16 12.51 11.40
C ALA A 104 15.43 13.99 11.76
N ARG A 105 14.48 14.89 11.47
CA ARG A 105 14.57 16.31 11.82
C ARG A 105 14.47 16.62 13.31
N ARG A 106 13.95 15.71 14.13
CA ARG A 106 13.86 15.88 15.58
C ARG A 106 15.05 15.30 16.35
N LYS A 107 15.87 14.49 15.67
CA LYS A 107 17.06 13.85 16.25
C LYS A 107 18.36 14.61 15.96
N GLY A 108 18.34 15.56 15.03
CA GLY A 108 19.39 16.54 14.80
C GLY A 108 18.96 17.90 15.33
#